data_AF-A0A075IJY0-F1
#
_entry.id   AF-A0A075IJY0-F1
#
_cell.length_a   1.000
_cell.length_b   1.000
_cell.length_c   1.000
_cell.angle_alpha   90.00
_cell.angle_beta   90.00
_cell.angle_gamma   90.00
#
_symmetry.space_group_name_H-M   'P 1'
#
loop_
_entity.id
_entity.type
_entity.pdbx_description
1 polymer ?
#
loop_
_entity_poly.entity_id
_entity_poly.type
_entity_poly.pdbx_seq_one_letter_code
_entity_poly.pdbx_strand_id
1 'polypeptide(L)' 'FSMRFFLIAILFLLFDLEIALLLPMPWAVQLENPSVTTAWALTILSLLTLGLVYEWSQGGLEWAE' A
#
# COMPACT_ATOMS: atom_id res chain seq x y z
N PHE A 1 -11.86 -23.80 4.13
CA PHE A 1 -11.42 -22.40 4.20
C PHE A 1 -10.88 -22.03 2.83
N SER A 2 -11.47 -21.06 2.14
CA SER A 2 -10.99 -20.68 0.80
C SER A 2 -9.74 -19.82 0.96
N MET A 3 -8.65 -20.24 0.31
CA MET A 3 -7.36 -19.52 0.29
C MET A 3 -7.50 -18.04 -0.11
N ARG A 4 -8.53 -17.71 -0.89
CA ARG A 4 -8.84 -16.35 -1.35
C ARG A 4 -9.13 -15.37 -0.22
N PHE A 5 -9.94 -15.76 0.78
CA PHE A 5 -10.23 -14.87 1.92
C PHE A 5 -9.00 -14.66 2.80
N PHE A 6 -8.11 -15.64 2.88
CA PHE A 6 -6.85 -15.51 3.60
C PHE A 6 -5.89 -14.53 2.91
N LEU A 7 -5.76 -14.61 1.58
CA LEU A 7 -4.94 -13.67 0.80
C LEU A 7 -5.48 -12.23 0.90
N ILE A 8 -6.79 -12.04 0.82
CA ILE A 8 -7.42 -10.73 1.01
C ILE A 8 -7.12 -10.16 2.41
N ALA A 9 -7.13 -11.00 3.46
CA ALA A 9 -6.81 -10.55 4.81
C ALA A 9 -5.34 -10.10 4.96
N ILE A 10 -4.40 -10.83 4.36
CA ILE A 10 -2.99 -10.43 4.34
C ILE A 10 -2.81 -9.13 3.55
N LEU A 11 -3.46 -9.02 2.39
CA LEU A 11 -3.42 -7.83 1.56
C LEU A 11 -3.94 -6.60 2.33
N PHE A 12 -5.08 -6.75 3.01
CA PHE A 12 -5.64 -5.71 3.89
C PHE A 12 -4.67 -5.31 5.01
N LEU A 13 -4.07 -6.28 5.70
CA LEU A 13 -3.09 -6.02 6.75
C LEU A 13 -1.87 -5.22 6.22
N LEU A 14 -1.39 -5.58 5.04
CA LEU A 14 -0.24 -4.93 4.40
C LEU A 14 -0.58 -3.49 3.98
N PHE A 15 -1.76 -3.27 3.38
CA PHE A 15 -2.25 -1.92 3.07
C PHE A 15 -2.43 -1.06 4.33
N ASP A 16 -2.99 -1.60 5.41
CA ASP A 16 -3.19 -0.86 6.66
C ASP A 16 -1.85 -0.41 7.26
N LEU A 17 -0.84 -1.29 7.22
CA LEU A 17 0.51 -0.97 7.64
C LEU A 17 1.15 0.15 6.80
N GLU A 18 1.03 0.09 5.47
CA GLU A 18 1.60 1.11 4.59
C GLU A 18 0.89 2.47 4.72
N ILE A 19 -0.43 2.48 4.94
CA ILE A 19 -1.18 3.70 5.25
C ILE A 19 -0.75 4.29 6.59
N ALA A 20 -0.51 3.45 7.61
CA ALA A 20 0.02 3.90 8.90
C ALA A 20 1.39 4.58 8.74
N LEU A 21 2.24 4.09 7.83
CA LEU A 21 3.52 4.73 7.49
C LEU A 21 3.36 6.07 6.74
N LEU A 22 2.29 6.26 5.98
CA LEU A 22 1.98 7.51 5.29
C LEU A 22 1.25 8.54 6.17
N LEU A 23 0.65 8.13 7.29
CA LEU A 23 -0.07 9.02 8.20
C LEU A 23 0.74 10.22 8.73
N PRO A 24 2.05 10.10 9.07
CA PRO A 24 2.84 11.23 9.57
C PRO A 24 3.28 12.23 8.48
N MET A 25 2.91 12.03 7.21
CA MET A 25 3.31 12.88 6.09
C MET A 25 3.04 14.38 6.25
N PRO A 26 1.89 14.83 6.78
CA PRO A 26 1.62 16.26 6.95
C PRO A 26 2.63 16.97 7.87
N TRP A 27 3.16 16.26 8.86
CA TRP A 27 4.22 16.78 9.73
C TRP A 27 5.59 16.69 9.05
N ALA A 28 5.82 15.66 8.25
CA ALA A 28 7.10 15.43 7.57
C ALA A 28 7.41 16.48 6.48
N VAL A 29 6.40 17.20 5.97
CA VAL A 29 6.59 18.35 5.05
C VAL A 29 7.21 19.57 5.75
N GLN A 30 7.17 19.64 7.08
CA GLN A 30 7.76 20.75 7.86
C GLN A 30 9.25 20.56 8.16
N LEU A 31 9.84 19.42 7.77
CA LEU A 31 11.26 19.15 7.95
C LEU A 31 12.13 19.99 7.01
N GLU A 32 13.41 20.13 7.34
CA GLU A 32 14.37 20.96 6.58
C GLU A 32 14.49 20.56 5.10
N ASN A 33 14.25 19.29 4.76
CA ASN A 33 14.36 18.76 3.40
C ASN A 33 13.05 18.10 2.95
N PRO A 34 12.02 18.89 2.59
CA PRO A 34 10.71 18.35 2.19
C PRO A 34 10.78 17.55 0.89
N SER A 35 11.70 17.87 -0.02
CA SER A 35 11.88 17.16 -1.30
C SER A 35 12.24 15.67 -1.11
N VAL A 36 13.12 15.37 -0.15
CA VAL A 36 13.55 14.00 0.17
C VAL A 36 12.39 13.22 0.79
N THR A 37 11.67 13.83 1.73
CA THR A 37 10.47 13.24 2.34
C THR A 37 9.40 12.92 1.30
N THR A 38 9.13 13.83 0.37
CA THR A 38 8.16 13.60 -0.71
C THR A 38 8.62 12.48 -1.64
N ALA A 39 9.92 12.37 -1.95
CA ALA A 39 10.45 11.27 -2.76
C ALA A 39 10.26 9.90 -2.08
N TRP A 40 10.49 9.81 -0.76
CA TRP A 40 10.22 8.59 0.01
C TRP A 40 8.74 8.22 0.02
N ALA A 41 7.86 9.20 0.20
CA ALA A 41 6.43 8.97 0.18
C ALA A 41 5.91 8.49 -1.18
N LEU A 42 6.42 9.07 -2.26
CA LEU A 42 6.12 8.63 -3.63
C LEU A 42 6.62 7.20 -3.86
N THR A 43 7.78 6.84 -3.30
CA THR A 43 8.31 5.48 -3.38
C THR A 43 7.36 4.49 -2.70
N ILE A 44 6.91 4.80 -1.48
CA ILE A 44 5.94 3.96 -0.74
C ILE A 44 4.62 3.83 -1.53
N LEU A 45 4.07 4.94 -2.03
CA LEU A 45 2.85 4.92 -2.84
C LEU A 45 3.02 4.11 -4.15
N SER A 46 4.19 4.17 -4.78
CA SER A 46 4.49 3.37 -5.96
C SER A 46 4.54 1.88 -5.64
N LEU A 47 5.11 1.50 -4.49
CA LEU A 47 5.14 0.11 -4.04
C LEU A 47 3.73 -0.41 -3.75
N LEU A 48 2.92 0.40 -3.06
CA LEU A 48 1.52 0.13 -2.73
C LEU A 48 0.69 -0.15 -3.99
N THR A 49 0.81 0.72 -4.99
CA THR A 49 0.08 0.60 -6.26
C THR A 49 0.56 -0.58 -7.10
N LEU A 50 1.86 -0.83 -7.16
CA LEU A 50 2.42 -1.98 -7.87
C LEU A 50 2.00 -3.31 -7.23
N GLY A 51 2.02 -3.40 -5.90
CA GLY A 51 1.55 -4.58 -5.16
C GLY A 51 0.07 -4.86 -5.42
N LEU A 52 -0.78 -3.82 -5.42
CA LEU A 52 -2.20 -3.94 -5.77
C LEU A 52 -2.40 -4.46 -7.19
N VAL A 53 -1.69 -3.88 -8.16
CA VAL A 53 -1.82 -4.24 -9.58
C VAL A 53 -1.36 -5.68 -9.81
N TYR A 54 -0.29 -6.12 -9.13
CA TYR A 54 0.17 -7.50 -9.20
C TYR A 54 -0.91 -8.48 -8.72
N GLU A 55 -1.48 -8.27 -7.53
CA GLU A 55 -2.55 -9.11 -6.99
C GLU A 55 -3.83 -9.07 -7.82
N TRP A 56 -4.15 -7.91 -8.41
CA TRP A 56 -5.24 -7.81 -9.37
C TRP A 56 -4.96 -8.70 -10.60
N SER A 57 -3.78 -8.58 -11.20
CA SER A 57 -3.42 -9.36 -12.40
C SER A 57 -3.42 -10.87 -12.16
N GLN A 58 -3.19 -11.32 -10.92
CA GLN A 58 -3.24 -12.72 -10.52
C GLN A 58 -4.69 -13.22 -10.24
N GLY A 59 -5.71 -12.39 -10.45
CA GLY A 59 -7.11 -12.74 -10.19
C GLY A 59 -7.44 -12.85 -8.70
N GLY A 60 -6.59 -12.31 -7.81
CA GLY A 60 -6.83 -12.28 -6.37
C GLY A 60 -8.07 -11.48 -5.98
N LEU A 61 -8.44 -10.51 -6.82
CA LEU A 61 -9.56 -9.58 -6.63
C LEU A 61 -10.77 -9.84 -7.55
N GLU A 62 -10.69 -10.81 -8.47
CA GLU A 62 -11.83 -11.14 -9.32
C GLU A 62 -12.92 -11.79 -8.47
N TRP A 63 -14.10 -11.19 -8.43
CA TRP A 63 -15.23 -11.78 -7.73
C TRP A 63 -15.57 -13.11 -8.40
N ALA A 64 -15.71 -14.17 -7.60
CA ALA A 64 -16.28 -15.40 -8.13
C ALA A 64 -17.73 -15.09 -8.51
N GLU A 65 -18.06 -15.13 -9.79
CA GLU A 65 -19.32 -15.77 -10.17
C GLU A 65 -19.17 -17.28 -10.00
#